data_AF-A0A9D5ETS3-F1
#
_entry.id   AF-A0A9D5ETS3-F1
#
_cell.length_a   1.000
_cell.length_b   1.000
_cell.length_c   1.000
_cell.angle_alpha   90.00
_cell.angle_beta   90.00
_cell.angle_gamma   90.00
#
_symmetry.space_group_name_H-M   'P 1'
#
loop_
_entity.id
_entity.type
_entity.pdbx_description
1 polymer ?
#
loop_
_entity_poly.entity_id
_entity_poly.type
_entity_poly.pdbx_seq_one_letter_code
_entity_poly.pdbx_strand_id
1 'polypeptide(L)'
;MIALLVGLCCFVAHVAVTLVWLRVRRGPSPVARHAVSALSAHILGVIAAANLVGPFAYWPVAAVSGFGAVCWLFAFSAVYKSVSLRILTQLNRTPENTLTFEAITQDYVRPEFEARVAVLMKMNCANEVDGCYTATETGNATARRIGVIQRACGIDGSGLYSDSASGASYGTGESPQPVP
;
A
#
# COMPACT_ATOMS: atom_id res chain seq x y z
N MET A 1 -2.84 9.93 -33.21
CA MET A 1 -1.75 8.95 -33.06
C MET A 1 -0.55 9.53 -32.31
N ILE A 2 0.07 10.61 -32.79
CA ILE A 2 1.24 11.26 -32.15
C ILE A 2 1.01 11.57 -30.66
N ALA A 3 -0.14 12.16 -30.30
CA ALA A 3 -0.46 12.47 -28.90
C ALA A 3 -0.49 11.22 -28.00
N LEU A 4 -1.01 10.08 -28.47
CA LEU A 4 -1.03 8.85 -27.68
C LEU A 4 0.38 8.30 -27.44
N LEU A 5 1.25 8.39 -28.46
CA LEU A 5 2.66 8.00 -28.34
C LEU A 5 3.41 8.90 -27.36
N VAL A 6 3.18 10.21 -27.40
CA VAL A 6 3.76 11.15 -26.42
C VAL A 6 3.31 10.78 -25.00
N GLY A 7 2.03 10.48 -24.79
CA GLY A 7 1.50 10.06 -23.49
C GLY A 7 2.13 8.76 -23.00
N LEU A 8 2.29 7.78 -23.90
CA LEU A 8 2.97 6.51 -23.60
C LEU A 8 4.44 6.74 -23.24
N CYS A 9 5.16 7.58 -23.99
CA CYS A 9 6.55 7.93 -23.69
C CYS A 9 6.69 8.62 -22.33
N CYS A 10 5.79 9.54 -21.98
CA CYS A 10 5.76 10.18 -20.66
C CYS A 10 5.57 9.14 -19.56
N PHE A 11 4.66 8.18 -19.76
CA PHE A 11 4.42 7.09 -18.83
C PHE A 11 5.65 6.18 -18.68
N VAL A 12 6.27 5.74 -19.78
CA VAL A 12 7.48 4.90 -19.72
C VAL A 12 8.62 5.63 -19.02
N ALA A 13 8.80 6.92 -19.30
CA ALA A 13 9.79 7.76 -18.62
C ALA A 13 9.50 7.85 -17.11
N HIS A 14 8.24 8.06 -16.72
CA HIS A 14 7.82 8.03 -15.32
C HIS A 14 8.19 6.73 -14.62
N VAL A 15 7.88 5.57 -15.22
CA VAL A 15 8.22 4.26 -14.66
C VAL A 15 9.73 4.13 -14.46
N ALA A 16 10.52 4.47 -15.48
CA ALA A 16 11.98 4.38 -15.42
C ALA A 16 12.56 5.29 -14.32
N VAL A 17 12.15 6.56 -14.28
CA VAL A 17 12.59 7.54 -13.26
C VAL A 17 12.22 7.05 -11.86
N THR A 18 10.99 6.55 -11.68
CA THR A 18 10.53 6.04 -10.38
C THR A 18 11.39 4.88 -9.91
N LEU A 19 11.66 3.90 -10.78
CA LEU A 19 12.49 2.74 -10.44
C LEU A 19 13.94 3.14 -10.10
N VAL A 20 14.53 4.07 -10.83
CA VAL A 20 15.88 4.58 -10.56
C VAL A 20 15.91 5.33 -9.23
N TRP A 21 14.95 6.24 -9.01
CA TRP A 21 14.94 7.08 -7.82
C TRP A 21 14.66 6.29 -6.54
N LEU A 22 13.90 5.20 -6.62
CA LEU A 22 13.66 4.31 -5.48
C LEU A 22 14.92 3.57 -5.01
N ARG A 23 15.96 3.44 -5.84
CA ARG A 23 17.25 2.86 -5.41
C ARG A 23 17.97 3.75 -4.39
N VAL A 24 17.62 5.04 -4.32
CA VAL A 24 18.22 5.99 -3.37
C VAL A 24 17.58 5.80 -1.98
N ARG A 25 18.33 5.26 -1.01
CA ARG A 25 17.78 4.91 0.32
C ARG A 25 17.36 6.10 1.19
N ARG A 26 17.87 7.31 0.92
CA ARG A 26 17.54 8.54 1.68
C ARG A 26 16.63 9.45 0.86
N GLY A 27 15.63 10.04 1.50
CA GLY A 27 14.74 11.03 0.86
C GLY A 27 13.26 10.82 1.18
N PRO A 28 12.37 11.49 0.44
CA PRO A 28 10.93 11.50 0.71
C PRO A 28 10.31 10.11 0.57
N SER A 29 9.08 9.95 1.07
CA SER A 29 8.36 8.68 1.03
C SER A 29 8.24 8.15 -0.40
N PRO A 30 8.20 6.82 -0.61
CA PRO A 30 8.11 6.22 -1.94
C PRO A 30 6.91 6.72 -2.76
N VAL A 31 5.78 6.96 -2.09
CA VAL A 31 4.57 7.52 -2.70
C VAL A 31 4.81 8.97 -3.15
N ALA A 32 5.47 9.79 -2.33
CA ALA A 32 5.82 11.15 -2.71
C ALA A 32 6.78 11.16 -3.93
N ARG A 33 7.76 10.26 -3.97
CA ARG A 33 8.65 10.12 -5.14
C ARG A 33 7.87 9.76 -6.40
N HIS A 34 6.94 8.81 -6.30
CA HIS A 34 6.07 8.43 -7.42
C HIS A 34 5.23 9.60 -7.92
N ALA A 35 4.66 10.40 -7.02
CA ALA A 35 3.86 11.57 -7.40
C ALA A 35 4.73 12.62 -8.12
N VAL A 36 5.91 12.91 -7.58
CA VAL A 36 6.85 13.88 -8.16
C VAL A 36 7.36 13.41 -9.52
N SER A 37 7.71 12.12 -9.67
CA SER A 37 8.18 11.58 -10.95
C SER A 37 7.08 11.58 -12.01
N ALA A 38 5.83 11.27 -11.65
CA ALA A 38 4.71 11.30 -12.59
C ALA A 38 4.49 12.71 -13.13
N LEU A 39 4.50 13.69 -12.23
CA LEU A 39 4.30 15.09 -12.59
C LEU A 39 5.46 15.63 -13.45
N SER A 40 6.70 15.37 -13.03
CA SER A 40 7.87 15.87 -13.75
C SER A 40 8.03 15.22 -15.12
N ALA A 41 7.85 13.91 -15.23
CA ALA A 41 7.91 13.20 -16.52
C ALA A 41 6.81 13.70 -17.48
N HIS A 42 5.60 13.96 -16.98
CA HIS A 42 4.52 14.50 -17.79
C HIS A 42 4.82 15.93 -18.28
N ILE A 43 5.18 16.85 -17.36
CA ILE A 43 5.45 18.25 -17.72
C ILE A 43 6.61 18.34 -18.70
N LEU A 44 7.74 17.69 -18.40
CA LEU A 44 8.92 17.71 -19.25
C LEU A 44 8.66 17.04 -20.60
N GLY A 45 7.92 15.92 -20.61
CA GLY A 45 7.56 15.22 -21.83
C GLY A 45 6.65 16.04 -22.74
N VAL A 46 5.65 16.73 -22.18
CA VAL A 46 4.76 17.63 -22.94
C VAL A 46 5.52 18.82 -23.52
N ILE A 47 6.38 19.46 -22.72
CA ILE A 47 7.20 20.59 -23.20
C ILE A 47 8.14 20.12 -24.31
N ALA A 48 8.85 19.01 -24.12
CA ALA A 48 9.76 18.48 -25.13
C ALA A 48 9.02 18.11 -26.43
N ALA A 49 7.88 17.43 -26.33
CA ALA A 49 7.08 17.06 -27.49
C ALA A 49 6.56 18.29 -28.25
N ALA A 50 6.16 19.35 -27.54
CA ALA A 50 5.65 20.57 -28.16
C ALA A 50 6.74 21.28 -28.99
N ASN A 51 7.98 21.23 -28.51
CA ASN A 51 9.14 21.81 -29.19
C ASN A 51 9.64 20.93 -30.37
N LEU A 52 9.53 19.61 -30.26
CA LEU A 52 10.08 18.68 -31.26
C LEU A 52 9.11 18.30 -32.38
N VAL A 53 7.83 18.14 -32.06
CA VAL A 53 6.82 17.58 -32.97
C VAL A 53 5.75 18.62 -33.34
N GLY A 54 5.76 19.79 -32.68
CA GLY A 54 4.80 20.87 -32.91
C GLY A 54 3.47 20.67 -32.17
N PRO A 55 2.39 21.38 -32.57
CA PRO A 55 1.11 21.34 -31.88
C PRO A 55 0.47 19.94 -31.90
N PHE A 56 -0.02 19.49 -30.76
CA PHE A 56 -0.77 18.24 -30.63
C PHE A 56 -1.93 18.39 -29.66
N ALA A 57 -2.90 17.47 -29.74
CA ALA A 57 -4.00 17.42 -28.79
C ALA A 57 -3.48 16.99 -27.41
N TYR A 58 -3.53 17.90 -26.44
CA TYR A 58 -3.04 17.66 -25.07
C TYR A 58 -3.83 16.58 -24.32
N TRP A 59 -5.16 16.61 -24.41
CA TRP A 59 -6.04 15.73 -23.63
C TRP A 59 -5.75 14.22 -23.81
N PRO A 60 -5.53 13.70 -25.04
CA PRO A 60 -5.09 12.31 -25.22
C PRO A 60 -3.75 11.99 -24.53
N VAL A 61 -2.80 12.92 -24.49
CA VAL A 61 -1.51 12.75 -23.79
C VAL A 61 -1.76 12.61 -22.29
N ALA A 62 -2.51 13.54 -21.72
CA ALA A 62 -2.84 13.57 -20.30
C ALA A 62 -3.62 12.33 -19.87
N ALA A 63 -4.57 11.86 -20.68
CA ALA A 63 -5.34 10.65 -20.40
C ALA A 63 -4.46 9.40 -20.33
N VAL A 64 -3.61 9.15 -21.34
CA VAL A 64 -2.73 7.97 -21.37
C VAL A 64 -1.69 8.04 -20.25
N SER A 65 -1.02 9.18 -20.11
CA SER A 65 0.01 9.37 -19.09
C SER A 65 -0.56 9.27 -17.67
N GLY A 66 -1.73 9.86 -17.43
CA GLY A 66 -2.40 9.86 -16.13
C GLY A 66 -2.94 8.48 -15.77
N PHE A 67 -3.64 7.81 -16.69
CA PHE A 67 -4.13 6.45 -16.49
C PHE A 67 -2.97 5.48 -16.20
N GLY A 68 -1.90 5.54 -17.00
CA GLY A 68 -0.70 4.75 -16.77
C GLY A 68 -0.08 5.02 -15.40
N ALA A 69 0.04 6.29 -14.99
CA ALA A 69 0.57 6.65 -13.68
C ALA A 69 -0.30 6.09 -12.52
N VAL A 70 -1.63 6.10 -12.67
CA VAL A 70 -2.54 5.51 -11.67
C VAL A 70 -2.39 3.99 -11.62
N CYS A 71 -2.40 3.31 -12.76
CA CYS A 71 -2.17 1.85 -12.83
C CYS A 71 -0.82 1.46 -12.20
N TRP A 72 0.22 2.23 -12.50
CA TRP A 72 1.55 2.02 -11.92
C TRP A 72 1.58 2.29 -10.42
N LEU A 73 0.87 3.31 -9.93
CA LEU A 73 0.73 3.56 -8.49
C LEU A 73 0.10 2.38 -7.76
N PHE A 74 -0.94 1.77 -8.34
CA PHE A 74 -1.58 0.56 -7.78
C PHE A 74 -0.62 -0.62 -7.76
N ALA A 75 0.02 -0.94 -8.90
CA ALA A 75 1.00 -2.02 -8.98
C ALA A 75 2.16 -1.80 -7.99
N PHE A 76 2.68 -0.57 -7.94
CA PHE A 76 3.74 -0.17 -7.03
C PHE A 76 3.35 -0.32 -5.56
N SER A 77 2.15 0.13 -5.19
CA SER A 77 1.65 0.02 -3.82
C SER A 77 1.45 -1.44 -3.40
N ALA A 78 0.95 -2.28 -4.31
CA ALA A 78 0.81 -3.71 -4.09
C ALA A 78 2.18 -4.37 -3.84
N VAL A 79 3.20 -4.04 -4.64
CA VAL A 79 4.55 -4.61 -4.46
C VAL A 79 5.24 -4.08 -3.20
N TYR A 80 5.17 -2.76 -2.95
CA TYR A 80 5.90 -2.13 -1.85
C TYR A 80 5.33 -2.45 -0.47
N LYS A 81 4.00 -2.56 -0.34
CA LYS A 81 3.34 -2.83 0.96
C LYS A 81 2.96 -4.29 1.18
N SER A 82 3.16 -5.19 0.21
CA SER A 82 2.80 -6.58 0.38
C SER A 82 3.76 -7.30 1.33
N VAL A 83 3.27 -7.60 2.52
CA VAL A 83 3.93 -8.46 3.51
C VAL A 83 4.24 -9.83 2.89
N SER A 84 3.33 -10.39 2.10
CA SER A 84 3.51 -11.68 1.44
C SER A 84 4.71 -11.71 0.48
N LEU A 85 4.93 -10.64 -0.30
CA LEU A 85 6.09 -10.55 -1.19
C LEU A 85 7.40 -10.41 -0.41
N ARG A 86 7.39 -9.72 0.73
CA ARG A 86 8.56 -9.63 1.62
C ARG A 86 8.91 -10.99 2.20
N ILE A 87 7.91 -11.73 2.68
CA ILE A 87 8.08 -13.10 3.19
C ILE A 87 8.62 -14.01 2.08
N LEU A 88 8.02 -13.99 0.88
CA LEU A 88 8.45 -14.82 -0.24
C LEU A 88 9.89 -14.50 -0.67
N THR A 89 10.25 -13.21 -0.72
CA THR A 89 11.62 -12.78 -1.04
C THR A 89 12.61 -13.25 0.02
N GLN A 90 12.22 -13.26 1.30
CA GLN A 90 13.07 -13.78 2.37
C GLN A 90 13.21 -15.29 2.29
N LEU A 91 12.11 -16.04 2.11
CA LEU A 91 12.14 -17.49 1.95
C LEU A 91 13.14 -17.87 0.86
N ASN A 92 13.06 -17.24 -0.32
CA ASN A 92 13.99 -17.49 -1.43
C ASN A 92 15.47 -17.16 -1.13
N ARG A 93 15.77 -16.43 -0.04
CA ARG A 93 17.13 -16.08 0.39
C ARG A 93 17.61 -16.92 1.57
N THR A 94 16.71 -17.59 2.28
CA THR A 94 17.04 -18.45 3.41
C THR A 94 17.48 -19.83 2.90
N PRO A 95 18.54 -20.42 3.45
CA PRO A 95 18.87 -21.82 3.19
C PRO A 95 17.64 -22.73 3.37
N GLU A 96 17.46 -23.69 2.46
CA GLU A 96 16.29 -24.60 2.46
C GLU A 96 14.93 -23.94 2.19
N ASN A 97 14.91 -22.64 1.87
CA ASN A 97 13.70 -21.87 1.57
C ASN A 97 12.60 -21.99 2.64
N THR A 98 12.99 -22.12 3.91
CA THR A 98 12.06 -22.41 5.01
C THR A 98 12.19 -21.35 6.12
N LEU A 99 11.04 -20.90 6.64
CA LEU A 99 10.94 -20.04 7.82
C LEU A 99 9.80 -20.56 8.70
N THR A 100 9.95 -20.45 10.02
CA THR A 100 8.87 -20.79 10.94
C THR A 100 7.79 -19.72 10.90
N PHE A 101 6.54 -20.10 11.22
CA PHE A 101 5.45 -19.14 11.33
C PHE A 101 5.74 -18.03 12.34
N GLU A 102 6.35 -18.38 13.48
CA GLU A 102 6.73 -17.41 14.52
C GLU A 102 7.76 -16.39 14.02
N ALA A 103 8.77 -16.83 13.26
CA ALA A 103 9.74 -15.90 12.65
C ALA A 103 9.04 -14.98 11.64
N ILE A 104 8.12 -15.52 10.83
CA ILE A 104 7.34 -14.72 9.87
C ILE A 104 6.50 -13.66 10.57
N THR A 105 5.77 -14.02 11.63
CA THR A 105 4.89 -13.09 12.35
C THR A 105 5.69 -12.03 13.10
N GLN A 106 6.79 -12.40 13.76
CA GLN A 106 7.62 -11.46 14.50
C GLN A 106 8.37 -10.48 13.60
N ASP A 107 8.94 -10.94 12.48
CA ASP A 107 9.82 -10.10 11.66
C ASP A 107 9.07 -9.27 10.61
N TYR A 108 7.90 -9.71 10.16
CA TYR A 108 7.19 -9.10 9.04
C TYR A 108 5.79 -8.59 9.37
N VAL A 109 5.07 -9.25 10.26
CA VAL A 109 3.68 -8.88 10.58
C VAL A 109 3.64 -7.89 11.73
N ARG A 110 4.25 -8.22 12.87
CA ARG A 110 4.24 -7.39 14.09
C ARG A 110 4.73 -5.95 13.84
N PRO A 111 5.86 -5.69 13.16
CA PRO A 111 6.34 -4.33 12.95
C PRO A 111 5.38 -3.47 12.11
N GLU A 112 4.64 -4.09 11.17
CA GLU A 112 3.64 -3.38 10.35
C GLU A 112 2.44 -2.93 11.19
N PHE A 113 2.01 -3.73 12.16
CA PHE A 113 0.93 -3.35 13.08
C PHE A 113 1.41 -2.32 14.10
N GLU A 114 2.60 -2.47 14.67
CA GLU A 114 3.21 -1.49 15.58
C GLU A 114 3.35 -0.12 14.91
N ALA A 115 3.82 -0.08 13.66
CA ALA A 115 3.91 1.17 12.90
C ALA A 115 2.53 1.83 12.70
N ARG A 116 1.47 1.06 12.47
CA ARG A 116 0.10 1.58 12.33
C ARG A 116 -0.43 2.12 13.65
N VAL A 117 -0.21 1.40 14.75
CA VAL A 117 -0.57 1.84 16.10
C VAL A 117 0.15 3.15 16.44
N ALA A 118 1.46 3.25 16.16
CA ALA A 118 2.23 4.47 16.37
C ALA A 118 1.65 5.68 15.60
N VAL A 119 1.16 5.46 14.37
CA VAL A 119 0.45 6.51 13.61
C VAL A 119 -0.86 6.91 14.29
N LEU A 120 -1.66 5.95 14.77
CA LEU A 120 -2.90 6.26 15.49
C LEU A 120 -2.64 7.05 16.77
N MET A 121 -1.61 6.70 17.54
CA MET A 121 -1.21 7.46 18.72
C MET A 121 -0.71 8.86 18.35
N LYS A 122 0.16 8.98 17.33
CA LYS A 122 0.66 10.27 16.84
C LYS A 122 -0.45 11.22 16.39
N MET A 123 -1.52 10.67 15.82
CA MET A 123 -2.69 11.43 15.37
C MET A 123 -3.72 11.68 16.49
N ASN A 124 -3.40 11.32 17.74
CA ASN A 124 -4.30 11.40 18.89
C ASN A 124 -5.62 10.63 18.66
N CYS A 125 -5.58 9.53 17.91
CA CYS A 125 -6.74 8.67 17.65
C CYS A 125 -6.83 7.49 18.63
N ALA A 126 -5.72 7.10 19.25
CA ALA A 126 -5.67 6.03 20.23
C ALA A 126 -4.72 6.39 21.38
N ASN A 127 -5.05 5.91 22.58
CA ASN A 127 -4.21 5.96 23.77
C ASN A 127 -3.86 4.54 24.20
N GLU A 128 -2.66 4.37 24.74
CA GLU A 128 -2.25 3.15 25.42
C GLU A 128 -2.41 3.31 26.93
N VAL A 129 -3.11 2.38 27.57
CA VAL A 129 -3.31 2.32 29.01
C VAL A 129 -3.14 0.86 29.43
N ASP A 130 -2.16 0.57 30.27
CA ASP A 130 -1.87 -0.77 30.81
C ASP A 130 -1.74 -1.86 29.71
N GLY A 131 -1.09 -1.53 28.59
CA GLY A 131 -0.91 -2.43 27.45
C GLY A 131 -2.17 -2.63 26.60
N CYS A 132 -3.26 -1.93 26.90
CA CYS A 132 -4.49 -1.92 26.12
C CYS A 132 -4.59 -0.61 25.31
N TYR A 133 -5.11 -0.71 24.09
CA TYR A 133 -5.34 0.46 23.23
C TYR A 133 -6.80 0.88 23.28
N THR A 134 -7.05 2.13 23.63
CA THR A 134 -8.39 2.73 23.68
C THR A 134 -8.52 3.86 22.67
N ALA A 135 -9.67 3.94 21.99
CA ALA A 135 -9.93 5.02 21.05
C ALA A 135 -10.21 6.32 21.80
N THR A 136 -9.59 7.42 21.37
CA THR A 136 -9.90 8.75 21.88
C THR A 136 -11.22 9.27 21.30
N GLU A 137 -11.70 10.42 21.77
CA GLU A 137 -12.83 11.10 21.13
C GLU A 137 -12.57 11.40 19.65
N THR A 138 -11.35 11.88 19.34
CA THR A 138 -10.88 12.12 17.96
C THR A 138 -10.86 10.83 17.14
N GLY A 139 -10.39 9.72 17.74
CA GLY A 139 -10.38 8.40 17.12
C GLY A 139 -11.79 7.94 16.77
N ASN A 140 -12.71 8.05 17.72
CA ASN A 140 -14.12 7.70 17.52
C ASN A 140 -14.80 8.58 16.45
N ALA A 141 -14.54 9.89 16.45
CA ALA A 141 -15.04 10.79 15.41
C ALA A 141 -14.50 10.42 14.03
N THR A 142 -13.22 10.09 13.93
CA THR A 142 -12.57 9.67 12.68
C THR A 142 -13.14 8.33 12.19
N ALA A 143 -13.28 7.34 13.08
CA ALA A 143 -13.87 6.04 12.76
C ALA A 143 -15.30 6.17 12.22
N ARG A 144 -16.13 7.04 12.81
CA ARG A 144 -17.48 7.32 12.29
C ARG A 144 -17.46 7.89 10.88
N ARG A 145 -16.56 8.84 10.59
CA ARG A 145 -16.40 9.42 9.23
C ARG A 145 -15.98 8.36 8.23
N ILE A 146 -15.00 7.52 8.59
CA ILE A 146 -14.56 6.40 7.74
C ILE A 146 -15.73 5.45 7.47
N GLY A 147 -16.53 5.09 8.49
CA GLY A 147 -17.69 4.22 8.31
C GLY A 147 -18.76 4.82 7.39
N VAL A 148 -18.94 6.14 7.35
CA VAL A 148 -19.83 6.78 6.36
C VAL A 148 -19.27 6.65 4.94
N ILE A 149 -17.97 6.84 4.77
CA ILE A 149 -17.31 6.69 3.46
C ILE A 149 -17.40 5.24 2.99
N GLN A 150 -17.17 4.27 3.87
CA GLN A 150 -17.28 2.84 3.56
C GLN A 150 -18.69 2.47 3.09
N ARG A 151 -19.73 2.94 3.79
CA ARG A 151 -21.13 2.80 3.37
C ARG A 151 -21.41 3.42 2.02
N ALA A 152 -20.98 4.66 1.82
CA ALA A 152 -21.18 5.36 0.56
C ALA A 152 -20.51 4.65 -0.62
N CYS A 153 -19.37 4.00 -0.38
CA CYS A 153 -18.65 3.21 -1.38
C CYS A 153 -19.11 1.74 -1.46
N GLY A 154 -20.03 1.29 -0.61
CA GLY A 154 -20.49 -0.11 -0.57
C GLY A 154 -19.42 -1.12 -0.13
N ILE A 155 -18.47 -0.70 0.71
CA ILE A 155 -17.32 -1.51 1.17
C ILE A 155 -17.35 -1.78 2.69
N ASP A 156 -18.53 -1.74 3.30
CA ASP A 156 -18.67 -2.10 4.71
C ASP A 156 -18.31 -3.57 4.91
N GLY A 157 -17.45 -3.86 5.89
CA GLY A 157 -17.02 -5.23 6.17
C GLY A 157 -15.98 -5.79 5.20
N SER A 158 -15.51 -5.05 4.19
CA SER A 158 -14.37 -5.47 3.37
C SER A 158 -13.05 -5.12 4.09
N GLY A 159 -12.69 -5.93 5.09
CA GLY A 159 -11.37 -5.88 5.73
C GLY A 159 -10.43 -6.88 5.09
N LEU A 160 -9.12 -6.64 5.19
CA LEU A 160 -8.10 -7.63 4.80
C LEU A 160 -8.20 -8.96 5.59
N TYR A 161 -9.01 -9.01 6.65
CA TYR A 161 -9.11 -10.13 7.60
C TYR A 161 -10.54 -10.50 8.01
N SER A 162 -11.58 -9.99 7.35
CA SER A 162 -12.96 -10.09 7.85
C SER A 162 -13.70 -11.40 7.55
N ASP A 163 -13.21 -12.26 6.65
CA ASP A 163 -13.99 -13.44 6.20
C ASP A 163 -13.44 -14.81 6.60
N SER A 164 -12.32 -14.90 7.34
CA SER A 164 -11.67 -16.20 7.64
C SER A 164 -11.41 -16.49 9.12
N ALA A 165 -11.76 -15.59 10.04
CA ALA A 165 -11.60 -15.84 11.49
C ALA A 165 -12.79 -16.59 12.13
N SER A 166 -13.87 -16.85 11.40
CA SER A 166 -15.10 -17.49 11.89
C SER A 166 -15.20 -19.01 11.61
N GLY A 167 -14.16 -19.63 11.04
CA GLY A 167 -14.15 -21.06 10.68
C GLY A 167 -13.54 -22.01 11.70
N ALA A 168 -12.85 -21.52 12.74
CA ALA A 168 -12.28 -22.37 13.79
C ALA A 168 -13.22 -22.42 15.00
N SER A 169 -14.33 -23.16 14.85
CA SER A 169 -15.09 -23.67 15.99
C SER A 169 -14.15 -24.52 16.84
N TYR A 170 -13.62 -23.96 17.93
CA TYR A 170 -13.01 -24.74 19.00
C TYR A 170 -14.04 -25.79 19.44
N GLY A 171 -13.75 -27.04 19.12
CA GLY A 171 -14.49 -28.19 19.64
C GLY A 171 -14.53 -28.11 21.15
N THR A 172 -15.76 -28.10 21.66
CA THR A 172 -16.14 -28.21 23.07
C THR A 172 -15.44 -29.36 23.78
N GLY A 173 -14.73 -28.99 24.84
CA GLY A 173 -14.53 -29.70 26.12
C GLY A 173 -14.62 -31.22 26.16
N GLU A 174 -13.48 -31.85 26.42
CA GLU A 174 -13.44 -33.10 27.19
C GLU A 174 -12.54 -32.88 28.41
N SER A 175 -13.16 -32.93 29.59
CA SER A 175 -12.52 -32.75 30.90
C SER A 175 -11.79 -34.03 31.31
N PRO A 176 -10.63 -33.98 31.99
CA PRO A 176 -9.89 -35.18 32.36
C PRO A 176 -10.65 -35.97 33.44
N GLN A 177 -10.82 -37.28 33.23
CA GLN A 177 -11.25 -38.21 34.28
C GLN A 177 -10.11 -38.48 35.28
N PRO A 178 -10.39 -38.54 36.60
CA PRO A 178 -9.40 -38.95 37.59
C PRO A 178 -9.19 -40.47 37.55
N VAL A 179 -7.92 -40.86 37.58
CA VAL A 179 -7.45 -42.25 37.66
C VAL A 179 -7.79 -42.84 39.04
N PRO A 180 -8.39 -44.05 39.13
CA PRO A 180 -8.50 -44.80 40.38
C PRO A 180 -7.18 -45.45 40.80
#